data_AF-A0A1A9ZSS3-F1
#
_entry.id   AF-A0A1A9ZSS3-F1
#
_cell.length_a   1.000
_cell.length_b   1.000
_cell.length_c   1.000
_cell.angle_alpha   90.00
_cell.angle_beta   90.00
_cell.angle_gamma   90.00
#
_symmetry.space_group_name_H-M   'P 1'
#
loop_
_entity.id
_entity.type
_entity.pdbx_description
1 polymer ?
#
loop_
_entity_poly.entity_id
_entity_poly.type
_entity_poly.pdbx_seq_one_letter_code
_entity_poly.pdbx_strand_id
1 'polypeptide(L)'
;MAKNHDALRKQARQLENEIDMKLVAFGKIGANSSHSSNTDTSPLLGESIFDSLSTEIEQKLDKLASINEAMAESSCSSAGPSTAAMHILQRHREILLGYRQEFNKISANHIARMEREELFGGPENISKISGLNRRDMYMKESNHLNRFVK
;
A
#
# COMPACT_ATOMS: atom_id res chain seq x y z
N MET A 1 -33.60 -24.40 -1.50
CA MET A 1 -32.84 -23.36 -2.24
C MET A 1 -32.41 -22.17 -1.38
N ALA A 2 -33.09 -21.82 -0.27
CA ALA A 2 -32.66 -20.73 0.64
C ALA A 2 -31.28 -20.92 1.32
N LYS A 3 -30.82 -22.16 1.51
CA LYS A 3 -29.52 -22.47 2.13
C LYS A 3 -28.31 -21.89 1.37
N ASN A 4 -28.43 -21.70 0.05
CA ASN A 4 -27.31 -21.19 -0.76
C ASN A 4 -27.08 -19.69 -0.52
N HIS A 5 -28.16 -18.91 -0.44
CA HIS A 5 -28.08 -17.46 -0.21
C HIS A 5 -27.54 -17.12 1.19
N ASP A 6 -27.95 -17.86 2.22
CA ASP A 6 -27.43 -17.68 3.58
C ASP A 6 -25.95 -18.07 3.69
N ALA A 7 -25.52 -19.11 2.97
CA ALA A 7 -24.12 -19.52 2.91
C ALA A 7 -23.25 -18.46 2.24
N LEU A 8 -23.68 -17.92 1.09
CA LEU A 8 -22.97 -16.86 0.37
C LEU A 8 -22.81 -15.60 1.23
N ARG A 9 -23.84 -15.19 1.97
CA ARG A 9 -23.77 -14.04 2.89
C ARG A 9 -22.75 -14.25 4.01
N LYS A 10 -22.71 -15.43 4.62
CA LYS A 10 -21.72 -15.77 5.65
C LYS A 10 -20.30 -15.76 5.08
N GLN A 11 -20.13 -16.31 3.87
CA GLN A 11 -18.83 -16.35 3.21
C GLN A 11 -18.36 -14.94 2.82
N ALA A 12 -19.24 -14.08 2.32
CA ALA A 12 -18.94 -12.68 2.04
C ALA A 12 -18.47 -11.97 3.31
N ARG A 13 -19.22 -12.09 4.41
CA ARG A 13 -18.86 -11.49 5.71
C ARG A 13 -17.49 -11.95 6.22
N GLN A 14 -17.18 -13.24 6.06
CA GLN A 14 -15.88 -13.77 6.44
C GLN A 14 -14.75 -13.17 5.60
N LEU A 15 -14.92 -13.11 4.28
CA LEU A 15 -13.93 -12.49 3.40
C LEU A 15 -13.78 -11.00 3.67
N GLU A 16 -14.86 -10.28 3.97
CA GLU A 16 -14.80 -8.88 4.36
C GLU A 16 -13.91 -8.66 5.58
N ASN A 17 -14.07 -9.47 6.62
CA ASN A 17 -13.23 -9.39 7.83
C ASN A 17 -11.76 -9.70 7.53
N GLU A 18 -11.51 -10.71 6.68
CA GLU A 18 -10.14 -11.07 6.28
C GLU A 18 -9.49 -9.97 5.43
N ILE A 19 -10.25 -9.32 4.54
CA ILE A 19 -9.79 -8.18 3.74
C ILE A 19 -9.47 -6.99 4.65
N ASP A 20 -10.35 -6.66 5.59
CA ASP A 20 -10.15 -5.54 6.52
C ASP A 20 -8.84 -5.69 7.33
N MET A 21 -8.64 -6.85 7.96
CA MET A 21 -7.40 -7.12 8.71
C MET A 21 -6.14 -6.98 7.84
N LYS A 22 -6.22 -7.38 6.57
CA LYS A 22 -5.10 -7.29 5.64
C LYS A 22 -4.88 -5.89 5.12
N LEU A 23 -5.92 -5.12 4.84
CA LEU A 23 -5.78 -3.71 4.49
C LEU A 23 -5.11 -2.92 5.61
N VAL A 24 -5.42 -3.25 6.88
CA VAL A 24 -4.72 -2.67 8.03
C VAL A 24 -3.23 -3.04 8.04
N ALA A 25 -2.89 -4.30 7.80
CA ALA A 25 -1.49 -4.75 7.73
C ALA A 25 -0.74 -4.13 6.53
N PHE A 26 -1.38 -4.10 5.37
CA PHE A 26 -0.89 -3.55 4.12
C PHE A 26 -0.62 -2.04 4.24
N GLY A 27 -1.54 -1.30 4.85
CA GLY A 27 -1.36 0.11 5.15
C GLY A 27 -0.20 0.38 6.10
N LYS A 28 -0.01 -0.46 7.13
CA LYS A 28 1.14 -0.33 8.06
C LYS A 28 2.46 -0.54 7.34
N ILE A 29 2.57 -1.52 6.46
CA ILE A 29 3.81 -1.80 5.73
C ILE A 29 4.08 -0.71 4.68
N GLY A 30 3.05 -0.30 3.94
CA GLY A 30 3.14 0.81 3.00
C GLY A 30 3.58 2.13 3.65
N ALA A 31 3.10 2.41 4.87
CA ALA A 31 3.45 3.61 5.62
C ALA A 31 4.82 3.53 6.35
N ASN A 32 5.16 2.40 6.98
CA ASN A 32 6.27 2.32 7.93
C ASN A 32 7.67 2.06 7.34
N SER A 33 7.79 1.78 6.05
CA SER A 33 9.12 1.48 5.46
C SER A 33 10.14 2.65 5.61
N SER A 34 9.72 3.87 6.00
CA SER A 34 10.60 5.06 6.15
C SER A 34 11.45 5.09 7.43
N HIS A 35 11.27 4.20 8.40
CA HIS A 35 11.92 4.31 9.72
C HIS A 35 13.03 3.28 10.00
N SER A 36 13.32 2.35 9.09
CA SER A 36 14.50 1.47 9.21
C SER A 36 15.71 2.08 8.50
N SER A 37 16.14 3.26 8.94
CA SER A 37 17.31 3.97 8.42
C SER A 37 18.64 3.43 8.94
N ASN A 38 18.82 2.11 9.14
CA ASN A 38 20.09 1.59 9.66
C ASN A 38 20.45 0.12 9.37
N THR A 39 19.81 -0.55 8.40
CA THR A 39 20.20 -1.92 8.01
C THR A 39 20.18 -2.06 6.49
N ASP A 40 21.36 -2.21 5.88
CA ASP A 40 21.63 -2.40 4.44
C ASP A 40 20.95 -3.64 3.79
N THR A 41 20.00 -4.29 4.46
CA THR A 41 19.31 -5.51 4.02
C THR A 41 17.77 -5.45 4.15
N SER A 42 17.21 -4.38 4.73
CA SER A 42 15.77 -4.33 5.06
C SER A 42 14.81 -3.78 3.98
N PRO A 43 15.18 -2.91 3.02
CA PRO A 43 14.23 -2.37 2.05
C PRO A 43 13.60 -3.45 1.15
N LEU A 44 14.43 -4.36 0.63
CA LEU A 44 14.02 -5.41 -0.29
C LEU A 44 13.05 -6.43 0.34
N LEU A 45 13.22 -6.69 1.64
CA LEU A 45 12.31 -7.59 2.37
C LEU A 45 10.94 -6.94 2.59
N GLY A 46 10.88 -5.62 2.84
CA GLY A 46 9.63 -4.88 2.94
C GLY A 46 8.84 -4.86 1.63
N GLU A 47 9.54 -4.70 0.52
CA GLU A 47 9.00 -4.75 -0.86
C GLU A 47 8.30 -6.09 -1.14
N SER A 48 9.03 -7.20 -0.95
CA SER A 48 8.49 -8.54 -1.23
C SER A 48 7.28 -8.91 -0.37
N ILE A 49 7.23 -8.44 0.88
CA ILE A 49 6.08 -8.63 1.77
C ILE A 49 4.90 -7.77 1.30
N PHE A 50 5.17 -6.53 0.84
CA PHE A 50 4.15 -5.66 0.27
C PHE A 50 3.53 -6.29 -0.98
N ASP A 51 4.33 -6.75 -1.93
CA ASP A 51 3.87 -7.41 -3.16
C ASP A 51 3.05 -8.69 -2.86
N SER A 52 3.51 -9.49 -1.90
CA SER A 52 2.81 -10.71 -1.49
C SER A 52 1.45 -10.38 -0.88
N LEU A 53 1.37 -9.40 0.03
CA LEU A 53 0.11 -8.95 0.61
C LEU A 53 -0.79 -8.31 -0.44
N SER A 54 -0.22 -7.56 -1.37
CA SER A 54 -0.94 -6.93 -2.48
C SER A 54 -1.68 -7.99 -3.31
N THR A 55 -0.95 -8.99 -3.78
CA THR A 55 -1.49 -10.12 -4.55
C THR A 55 -2.58 -10.85 -3.77
N GLU A 56 -2.38 -11.07 -2.47
CA GLU A 56 -3.33 -11.81 -1.65
C GLU A 56 -4.62 -11.02 -1.37
N ILE A 57 -4.52 -9.69 -1.26
CA ILE A 57 -5.69 -8.79 -1.15
C ILE A 57 -6.47 -8.78 -2.47
N GLU A 58 -5.79 -8.66 -3.62
CA GLU A 58 -6.43 -8.71 -4.95
C GLU A 58 -7.23 -10.00 -5.15
N GLN A 59 -6.62 -11.16 -4.87
CA GLN A 59 -7.29 -12.45 -4.96
C GLN A 59 -8.55 -12.53 -4.07
N LYS A 60 -8.51 -11.94 -2.87
CA LYS A 60 -9.66 -11.90 -1.97
C LYS A 60 -10.74 -10.93 -2.45
N LEU A 61 -10.37 -9.78 -3.00
CA LEU A 61 -11.30 -8.83 -3.60
C LEU A 61 -12.04 -9.45 -4.79
N ASP A 62 -11.34 -10.17 -5.65
CA ASP A 62 -11.93 -10.88 -6.79
C ASP A 62 -12.85 -12.01 -6.34
N LYS A 63 -12.46 -12.76 -5.30
CA LYS A 63 -13.33 -13.77 -4.70
C LYS A 63 -14.59 -13.16 -4.09
N LEU A 64 -14.49 -12.01 -3.43
CA LEU A 64 -15.65 -11.29 -2.89
C LEU A 64 -16.56 -10.77 -4.03
N ALA A 65 -15.99 -10.31 -5.13
CA ALA A 65 -16.73 -9.93 -6.33
C ALA A 65 -17.52 -11.11 -6.91
N SER A 66 -16.88 -12.29 -7.06
CA SER A 66 -17.54 -13.51 -7.54
C SER A 66 -18.68 -13.96 -6.61
N ILE A 67 -18.51 -13.85 -5.29
CA ILE A 67 -19.59 -14.16 -4.34
C ILE A 67 -20.75 -13.16 -4.48
N ASN A 68 -20.45 -11.86 -4.69
CA ASN A 68 -21.48 -10.86 -4.93
C ASN A 68 -22.26 -11.15 -6.22
N GLU A 69 -21.61 -11.64 -7.28
CA GLU A 69 -22.28 -12.09 -8.50
C GLU A 69 -23.16 -13.31 -8.25
N ALA A 70 -22.68 -14.33 -7.54
CA ALA A 70 -23.47 -15.50 -7.17
C ALA A 70 -24.68 -15.13 -6.28
N MET A 71 -24.54 -14.13 -5.40
CA MET A 71 -25.65 -13.58 -4.62
C MET A 71 -26.68 -12.87 -5.51
N ALA A 72 -26.24 -12.17 -6.56
CA ALA A 72 -27.12 -11.54 -7.53
C ALA A 72 -27.92 -12.56 -8.35
N GLU A 73 -27.24 -13.58 -8.86
CA GLU A 73 -27.85 -14.66 -9.64
C GLU A 73 -28.88 -15.44 -8.81
N SER A 74 -28.52 -15.83 -7.59
CA SER A 74 -29.44 -16.55 -6.67
C SER A 74 -30.65 -15.73 -6.24
N SER A 75 -30.54 -14.40 -6.21
CA SER A 75 -31.66 -13.50 -5.92
C SER A 75 -32.65 -13.36 -7.09
N CYS A 76 -32.20 -13.63 -8.32
CA CYS A 76 -33.01 -13.57 -9.54
C CYS A 76 -33.75 -14.90 -9.83
N SER A 77 -33.15 -16.05 -9.46
CA SER A 77 -33.74 -17.38 -9.71
C SER A 77 -34.85 -17.81 -8.73
N SER A 78 -35.05 -17.08 -7.63
CA SER A 78 -36.17 -17.31 -6.69
C SER A 78 -37.43 -16.60 -7.16
N ALA A 79 -38.61 -17.01 -6.65
CA ALA A 79 -39.97 -16.55 -7.04
C ALA A 79 -40.24 -15.04 -6.82
N GLY A 80 -39.48 -14.18 -7.49
CA GLY A 80 -39.48 -12.73 -7.39
C GLY A 80 -38.27 -12.18 -6.60
N PRO A 81 -37.78 -10.98 -6.96
CA PRO A 81 -36.68 -10.34 -6.25
C PRO A 81 -37.10 -9.93 -4.84
N SER A 82 -36.43 -10.47 -3.82
CA SER A 82 -36.62 -10.03 -2.44
C SER A 82 -35.95 -8.68 -2.22
N THR A 83 -36.73 -7.64 -1.88
CA THR A 83 -36.22 -6.30 -1.58
C THR A 83 -35.11 -6.33 -0.51
N ALA A 84 -35.27 -7.17 0.52
CA ALA A 84 -34.25 -7.35 1.55
C ALA A 84 -32.94 -7.96 0.99
N ALA A 85 -33.03 -8.94 0.10
CA ALA A 85 -31.86 -9.53 -0.56
C ALA A 85 -31.14 -8.51 -1.46
N MET A 86 -31.90 -7.67 -2.17
CA MET A 86 -31.34 -6.60 -3.01
C MET A 86 -30.57 -5.57 -2.18
N HIS A 87 -31.11 -5.11 -1.04
CA HIS A 87 -30.41 -4.17 -0.16
C HIS A 87 -29.13 -4.77 0.43
N ILE A 88 -29.18 -6.04 0.83
CA ILE A 88 -27.99 -6.73 1.36
C ILE A 88 -26.91 -6.85 0.30
N LEU A 89 -27.26 -7.27 -0.92
CA LEU A 89 -26.33 -7.34 -2.04
C LEU A 89 -25.74 -5.97 -2.35
N GLN A 90 -26.58 -4.93 -2.37
CA GLN A 90 -26.12 -3.56 -2.59
C GLN A 90 -25.09 -3.15 -1.54
N ARG A 91 -25.33 -3.48 -0.27
CA ARG A 91 -24.37 -3.21 0.82
C ARG A 91 -23.04 -3.92 0.60
N HIS A 92 -23.05 -5.20 0.20
CA HIS A 92 -21.83 -5.94 -0.10
C HIS A 92 -21.04 -5.34 -1.28
N ARG A 93 -21.74 -4.80 -2.30
CA ARG A 93 -21.09 -4.09 -3.41
C ARG A 93 -20.42 -2.79 -2.97
N GLU A 94 -21.08 -2.01 -2.11
CA GLU A 94 -20.50 -0.79 -1.55
C GLU A 94 -19.26 -1.08 -0.69
N ILE A 95 -19.32 -2.13 0.13
CA ILE A 95 -18.18 -2.57 0.95
C ILE A 95 -17.00 -2.97 0.06
N LEU A 96 -17.24 -3.80 -0.97
CA LEU A 96 -16.22 -4.19 -1.95
C LEU A 96 -15.60 -2.97 -2.64
N LEU A 97 -16.41 -1.99 -3.04
CA LEU A 97 -15.94 -0.75 -3.64
C LEU A 97 -15.03 0.04 -2.68
N GLY A 98 -15.44 0.17 -1.41
CA GLY A 98 -14.63 0.82 -0.37
C GLY A 98 -13.28 0.15 -0.18
N TYR A 99 -13.25 -1.19 -0.15
CA TYR A 99 -11.99 -1.93 -0.03
C TYR A 99 -11.09 -1.76 -1.24
N ARG A 100 -11.64 -1.75 -2.47
CA ARG A 100 -10.86 -1.47 -3.69
C ARG A 100 -10.26 -0.06 -3.67
N GLN A 101 -11.02 0.92 -3.19
CA GLN A 101 -10.54 2.31 -3.08
C GLN A 101 -9.39 2.41 -2.07
N GLU A 102 -9.55 1.84 -0.87
CA GLU A 102 -8.50 1.88 0.15
C GLU A 102 -7.25 1.09 -0.29
N PHE A 103 -7.42 -0.07 -0.92
CA PHE A 103 -6.32 -0.83 -1.53
C PHE A 103 -5.52 0.04 -2.52
N ASN A 104 -6.20 0.61 -3.52
CA ASN A 104 -5.57 1.45 -4.53
C ASN A 104 -4.87 2.68 -3.93
N LYS A 105 -5.48 3.29 -2.92
CA LYS A 105 -4.90 4.43 -2.20
C LYS A 105 -3.61 4.06 -1.48
N ILE A 106 -3.57 2.91 -0.79
CA ILE A 106 -2.36 2.41 -0.13
C ILE A 106 -1.28 2.09 -1.18
N SER A 107 -1.64 1.40 -2.27
CA SER A 107 -0.71 1.08 -3.36
C SER A 107 -0.15 2.33 -4.03
N ALA A 108 -0.98 3.31 -4.35
CA ALA A 108 -0.54 4.58 -4.93
C ALA A 108 0.37 5.36 -3.97
N ASN A 109 0.08 5.33 -2.67
CA ASN A 109 0.94 5.95 -1.67
C ASN A 109 2.31 5.27 -1.58
N HIS A 110 2.35 3.95 -1.66
CA HIS A 110 3.58 3.17 -1.68
C HIS A 110 4.43 3.47 -2.93
N ILE A 111 3.84 3.43 -4.13
CA ILE A 111 4.54 3.76 -5.39
C ILE A 111 5.08 5.18 -5.38
N ALA A 112 4.26 6.17 -5.04
CA ALA A 112 4.70 7.57 -4.96
C ALA A 112 5.82 7.79 -3.95
N ARG A 113 5.92 6.92 -2.94
CA ARG A 113 7.03 6.95 -1.98
C ARG A 113 8.28 6.29 -2.55
N MET A 114 8.17 5.14 -3.19
CA MET A 114 9.29 4.50 -3.88
C MET A 114 9.93 5.43 -4.92
N GLU A 115 9.11 6.09 -5.74
CA GLU A 115 9.59 7.07 -6.72
C GLU A 115 10.35 8.22 -6.04
N ARG A 116 9.87 8.70 -4.88
CA ARG A 116 10.60 9.72 -4.10
C ARG A 116 11.94 9.20 -3.56
N GLU A 117 11.99 7.96 -3.10
CA GLU A 117 13.24 7.34 -2.62
C GLU A 117 14.22 7.10 -3.78
N GLU A 118 13.75 6.73 -4.97
CA GLU A 118 14.56 6.61 -6.18
C GLU A 118 15.13 7.97 -6.62
N LEU A 119 14.30 9.03 -6.63
CA LEU A 119 14.75 10.40 -6.90
C LEU A 119 15.77 10.91 -5.89
N PHE A 120 15.65 10.54 -4.60
CA PHE A 120 16.60 10.91 -3.54
C PHE A 120 17.84 10.00 -3.46
N GLY A 121 17.76 8.79 -4.03
CA GLY A 121 18.84 7.81 -4.17
C GLY A 121 19.72 8.03 -5.40
N GLY A 122 19.33 8.93 -6.31
CA GLY A 122 20.21 9.53 -7.33
C GLY A 122 21.40 10.25 -6.67
N PRO A 123 22.49 10.60 -7.42
CA PRO A 123 23.91 10.66 -7.02
C PRO A 123 24.35 11.57 -5.83
N GLU A 124 23.57 11.70 -4.77
CA GLU A 124 23.86 12.38 -3.50
C GLU A 124 24.95 11.66 -2.67
N ASN A 125 25.41 10.47 -3.09
CA ASN A 125 26.69 9.93 -2.59
C ASN A 125 27.92 10.68 -3.16
N ILE A 126 27.74 11.42 -4.27
CA ILE A 126 28.79 12.23 -4.90
C ILE A 126 28.82 13.65 -4.31
N SER A 127 27.68 14.18 -3.85
CA SER A 127 27.58 15.54 -3.27
C SER A 127 28.18 15.63 -1.85
N LYS A 128 27.99 14.61 -1.00
CA LYS A 128 28.52 14.55 0.37
C LYS A 128 30.05 14.45 0.44
N ILE A 129 30.69 13.90 -0.60
CA ILE A 129 32.17 13.91 -0.73
C ILE A 129 32.67 15.29 -1.21
N SER A 130 31.90 16.01 -2.05
CA SER A 130 32.34 17.32 -2.57
C SER A 130 32.19 18.48 -1.58
N GLY A 131 31.34 18.34 -0.55
CA GLY A 131 31.07 19.39 0.44
C GLY A 131 32.17 19.59 1.49
N LEU A 132 33.00 18.57 1.73
CA LEU A 132 34.12 18.67 2.69
C LEU A 132 35.32 19.44 2.12
N ASN A 133 35.49 19.43 0.79
CA ASN A 133 36.66 20.04 0.15
C ASN A 133 36.61 21.57 0.03
N ARG A 134 35.40 22.17 0.06
CA ARG A 134 35.27 23.64 0.00
C ARG A 134 35.66 24.31 1.32
N ARG A 135 35.37 23.68 2.46
CA ARG A 135 35.65 24.28 3.78
C ARG A 135 37.14 24.34 4.09
N ASP A 136 37.91 23.35 3.64
CA ASP A 136 39.37 23.32 3.78
C ASP A 136 40.10 24.28 2.82
N MET A 137 39.52 24.58 1.66
CA MET A 137 40.12 25.49 0.68
C MET A 137 40.23 26.93 1.24
N TYR A 138 39.18 27.40 1.93
CA TYR A 138 39.17 28.72 2.56
C TYR A 138 40.11 28.83 3.77
N MET A 139 40.38 27.72 4.48
CA MET A 139 41.36 27.72 5.58
C MET A 139 42.81 27.77 5.08
N LYS A 140 43.10 27.23 3.90
CA LYS A 140 44.44 27.33 3.30
C LYS A 140 44.75 28.74 2.78
N GLU A 141 43.77 29.44 2.21
CA GLU A 141 43.98 30.82 1.73
C GLU A 141 44.22 31.83 2.87
N SER A 142 43.58 31.63 4.03
CA SER A 142 43.77 32.51 5.19
C SER A 142 45.21 32.52 5.71
N ASN A 143 45.96 31.42 5.53
CA ASN A 143 47.36 31.33 5.96
C ASN A 143 48.36 32.04 5.03
N HIS A 144 47.97 32.41 3.81
CA HIS A 144 48.85 33.13 2.88
C HIS A 144 48.78 34.66 3.06
N LEU A 145 47.68 35.19 3.60
CA LEU A 145 47.48 36.63 3.78
C LEU A 145 48.17 37.20 5.03
N ASN A 146 48.59 36.35 5.97
CA ASN A 146 49.24 36.81 7.22
C ASN A 146 50.78 36.87 7.16
N ARG A 147 51.40 36.68 5.97
CA ARG A 147 52.86 36.76 5.81
C ARG A 147 53.37 38.07 5.19
N PHE A 148 52.48 39.02 4.92
CA PHE A 148 52.83 40.36 4.42
C PHE A 148 52.08 41.46 5.17
N VAL A 149 52.35 41.59 6.47
CA VAL A 149 52.27 42.89 7.13
C VAL A 149 53.58 43.04 7.91
N LYS A 150 54.33 44.05 7.52
CA LYS A 150 55.65 44.44 8.01
C LYS A 150 55.49 45.35 9.23
#